data_AF-A0A0B6ZWH8-F1
#
_entry.id   AF-A0A0B6ZWH8-F1
#
_cell.length_a   1.000
_cell.length_b   1.000
_cell.length_c   1.000
_cell.angle_alpha   90.00
_cell.angle_beta   90.00
_cell.angle_gamma   90.00
#
_symmetry.space_group_name_H-M   'P 1'
#
loop_
_entity.id
_entity.type
_entity.pdbx_description
1 polymer ?
#
loop_
_entity_poly.entity_id
_entity_poly.type
_entity_poly.pdbx_seq_one_letter_code
_entity_poly.pdbx_strand_id
1 'polypeptide(L)' 'MWFDSFNWDGLRNCTLKPPIVPTVQSPTDTSNFDDYPEDEDEPPPDDLTGWDKDF' A
#
# COMPACT_ATOMS: atom_id res chain seq x y z
N MET A 1 23.07 2.29 -20.05
CA MET A 1 22.20 2.99 -19.08
C MET A 1 21.39 1.92 -18.34
N TRP A 2 20.83 2.21 -17.15
CA TRP A 2 20.22 1.16 -16.30
C TRP A 2 18.92 0.56 -16.87
N PHE A 3 18.17 1.30 -17.69
CA PHE A 3 16.83 0.93 -18.16
C PHE A 3 16.68 0.82 -19.68
N ASP A 4 17.78 0.64 -20.42
CA ASP A 4 17.76 0.67 -21.89
C ASP A 4 16.87 -0.42 -22.52
N SER A 5 16.58 -1.49 -21.78
CA SER A 5 15.72 -2.60 -22.20
C SER A 5 14.47 -2.78 -21.33
N PHE A 6 14.17 -1.85 -20.43
CA PHE A 6 13.00 -1.97 -19.57
C PHE A 6 11.72 -1.68 -20.34
N ASN A 7 10.76 -2.62 -20.29
CA ASN A 7 9.48 -2.48 -20.96
C ASN A 7 8.51 -1.57 -20.17
N TRP A 8 8.66 -0.26 -20.34
CA TRP A 8 7.80 0.76 -19.70
C TRP A 8 6.33 0.65 -20.11
N ASP A 9 6.04 0.32 -21.36
CA ASP A 9 4.66 0.12 -21.84
C ASP A 9 4.01 -1.09 -21.17
N GLY A 10 4.77 -2.16 -20.95
CA GLY A 10 4.29 -3.34 -20.23
C GLY A 10 4.00 -3.08 -18.75
N LEU A 11 4.80 -2.23 -18.11
CA LEU A 11 4.53 -1.75 -16.74
C LEU A 11 3.23 -0.94 -16.70
N ARG A 12 3.07 0.05 -17.59
CA ARG A 12 1.89 0.93 -17.63
C ARG A 12 0.60 0.17 -17.90
N ASN A 13 0.65 -0.85 -18.76
CA ASN A 13 -0.51 -1.65 -19.13
C ASN A 13 -0.72 -2.89 -18.23
N CYS A 14 0.04 -3.01 -17.14
CA CYS A 14 -0.01 -4.15 -16.21
C CYS A 14 0.18 -5.53 -16.89
N THR A 15 0.94 -5.60 -17.97
CA THR A 15 1.24 -6.85 -18.70
C THR A 15 2.62 -7.41 -18.38
N LEU A 16 3.51 -6.61 -17.78
CA LEU A 16 4.80 -7.06 -17.30
C LEU A 16 4.62 -7.93 -16.05
N LYS A 17 5.14 -9.17 -16.08
CA LYS A 17 5.15 -10.04 -14.90
C LYS A 17 6.04 -9.42 -13.80
N PRO A 18 5.54 -9.19 -12.58
CA PRO A 18 6.36 -8.65 -11.51
C PRO A 18 7.42 -9.68 -11.08
N PRO A 19 8.58 -9.23 -10.58
CA PRO A 19 9.65 -10.13 -10.14
C PRO A 19 9.25 -10.97 -8.92
N ILE A 20 8.36 -10.46 -8.07
CA ILE A 20 7.82 -11.13 -6.89
C ILE A 20 6.29 -11.04 -6.97
N VAL A 21 5.62 -12.18 -6.88
CA VAL A 21 4.16 -12.28 -6.80
C VAL A 21 3.81 -12.74 -5.39
N PRO A 22 3.29 -11.86 -4.51
CA PRO A 22 2.87 -12.27 -3.17
C PRO A 22 1.65 -13.19 -3.26
N THR A 23 1.51 -14.08 -2.28
CA THR A 23 0.30 -14.90 -2.16
C THR A 23 -0.73 -14.11 -1.37
N VAL A 24 -1.95 -13.99 -1.89
CA VAL A 24 -3.10 -13.38 -1.21
C VAL A 24 -4.25 -14.37 -1.27
N GLN A 25 -4.63 -14.93 -0.13
CA GLN A 25 -5.60 -16.02 -0.04
C GLN A 25 -7.05 -15.53 -0.02
N SER A 26 -7.28 -14.30 0.45
CA SER A 26 -8.61 -13.68 0.55
C SER A 26 -8.52 -12.15 0.62
N PRO A 27 -9.63 -11.42 0.46
CA PRO A 27 -9.66 -9.96 0.63
C PRO A 27 -9.28 -9.46 2.03
N THR A 28 -9.25 -10.34 3.05
CA THR A 28 -8.89 -10.02 4.43
C THR A 28 -7.56 -10.66 4.85
N ASP A 29 -6.77 -11.15 3.91
CA ASP A 29 -5.46 -11.76 4.18
C ASP A 29 -4.41 -10.68 4.48
N THR A 30 -3.94 -10.65 5.72
CA THR A 30 -2.90 -9.73 6.20
C THR A 30 -1.51 -10.36 6.26
N SER A 31 -1.31 -11.59 5.75
CA SER A 31 -0.05 -12.36 5.92
C SER A 31 1.19 -11.78 5.23
N ASN A 32 1.04 -10.77 4.37
CA ASN A 32 2.15 -10.02 3.76
C ASN A 32 2.51 -8.73 4.54
N PHE A 33 1.86 -8.50 5.68
CA PHE A 33 2.13 -7.40 6.60
C PHE A 33 2.66 -7.96 7.92
N ASP A 34 3.34 -7.12 8.69
CA ASP A 34 3.76 -7.47 10.05
C ASP A 34 2.55 -7.45 11.00
N ASP A 35 2.59 -8.30 12.03
CA ASP A 35 1.59 -8.30 13.09
C ASP A 35 1.88 -7.16 14.08
N TYR A 36 0.86 -6.33 14.31
CA TYR A 36 0.87 -5.29 15.34
C TYR A 36 -0.23 -5.60 16.37
N PRO A 37 -0.02 -5.27 17.66
CA PRO A 37 -1.07 -5.39 18.66
C PRO A 37 -2.26 -4.47 18.31
N GLU A 38 -3.42 -4.78 18.88
CA GLU A 38 -4.57 -3.88 18.79
C GLU A 38 -4.24 -2.52 19.42
N ASP A 39 -4.82 -1.46 18.86
CA ASP A 39 -4.66 -0.11 19.40
C ASP A 39 -5.42 -0.01 20.73
N GLU A 40 -4.67 0.23 21.80
CA GLU A 40 -5.18 0.43 23.16
C GLU A 40 -5.05 1.89 23.63
N ASP A 41 -4.60 2.80 22.75
CA ASP A 41 -4.38 4.19 23.10
C ASP A 41 -5.70 4.97 23.28
N GLU A 42 -5.68 5.96 24.18
CA GLU A 42 -6.81 6.88 24.33
C GLU A 42 -7.00 7.73 23.06
N PRO A 43 -8.25 8.05 22.67
CA PRO A 43 -8.50 8.90 21.51
C PRO A 43 -7.75 10.23 21.59
N PRO A 44 -7.18 10.72 20.47
CA PRO A 44 -6.53 12.02 20.46
C PRO A 44 -7.55 13.15 20.74
N PRO A 45 -7.12 14.30 21.26
CA PRO A 45 -7.98 15.47 21.42
C PRO A 45 -8.54 15.95 20.08
N ASP A 46 -9.72 16.59 20.10
CA ASP A 46 -10.33 17.18 18.92
C ASP A 46 -9.42 18.26 18.29
N ASP A 47 -9.12 18.09 17.00
CA ASP A 47 -8.45 19.10 16.20
C ASP A 47 -9.49 19.98 15.47
N LEU A 48 -9.61 21.23 15.91
CA LEU A 48 -10.54 22.22 15.34
C LEU A 48 -9.83 23.27 14.48
N THR A 49 -8.57 23.04 14.10
CA THR A 49 -7.81 23.96 13.25
C THR A 49 -8.38 24.01 11.82
N GLY A 50 -9.01 22.92 11.39
CA GLY A 50 -9.64 22.78 10.08
C GLY A 50 -8.65 22.75 8.92
N TRP A 51 -7.51 22.08 9.11
CA TRP A 51 -6.58 21.73 8.04
C TRP A 51 -7.16 20.66 7.11
N ASP A 52 -8.11 19.90 7.63
CA ASP A 52 -8.76 18.73 7.05
C ASP A 52 -10.18 19.01 6.54
N LYS A 53 -10.52 20.29 6.28
CA LYS A 53 -11.88 20.71 5.85
C LYS A 53 -12.42 19.99 4.62
N ASP A 54 -11.53 19.51 3.75
CA ASP A 54 -11.87 18.87 2.48
C ASP A 54 -11.46 17.37 2.44
N PHE A 55 -11.14 16.76 3.59
CA PHE A 55 -10.90 15.31 3.69
C PHE A 55 -12.20 14.50 3.46
#